data_AF-A0A3R8QC48-F1
#
_entry.id   AF-A0A3R8QC48-F1
#
_cell.length_a   1.000
_cell.length_b   1.000
_cell.length_c   1.000
_cell.angle_alpha   90.00
_cell.angle_beta   90.00
_cell.angle_gamma   90.00
#
_symmetry.space_group_name_H-M   'P 1'
#
loop_
_entity.id
_entity.type
_entity.pdbx_description
1 polymer ?
#
loop_
_entity_poly.entity_id
_entity_poly.type
_entity_poly.pdbx_seq_one_letter_code
_entity_poly.pdbx_strand_id
1 'polypeptide(L)'
;MKIEDSKFYAHIPNMAHYTIQEYHHVDDFRCLRPLSEFVSDISGVLDSPDAEIAELAIAELRKRISAAFRKAGWEGDGDINVVFVPPFLCDTGYTSCTAIFHVKQSNNGTSYIALPNGVRFITPQKEN
;
A
#
# COMPACT_ATOMS: atom_id res chain seq x y z
N MET A 1 -6.90 -12.09 24.39
CA MET A 1 -7.54 -10.88 23.83
C MET A 1 -7.68 -11.12 22.33
N LYS A 2 -8.89 -11.09 21.76
CA LYS A 2 -9.04 -11.28 20.31
C LYS A 2 -8.43 -10.05 19.64
N ILE A 3 -7.46 -10.29 18.76
CA ILE A 3 -6.66 -9.26 18.07
C ILE A 3 -7.56 -8.34 17.21
N GLU A 4 -8.76 -8.80 16.87
CA GLU A 4 -9.77 -8.11 16.04
C GLU A 4 -10.34 -6.82 16.64
N ASP A 5 -10.26 -6.60 17.96
CA ASP A 5 -10.78 -5.40 18.65
C ASP A 5 -9.73 -4.29 18.84
N SER A 6 -8.53 -4.47 18.31
CA SER A 6 -7.46 -3.47 18.42
C SER A 6 -7.75 -2.28 17.50
N LYS A 7 -7.71 -1.04 18.05
CA LYS A 7 -7.78 0.23 17.28
C LYS A 7 -6.83 0.24 16.08
N PHE A 8 -5.77 -0.56 16.14
CA PHE A 8 -4.81 -0.82 15.08
C PHE A 8 -5.42 -1.36 13.78
N TYR A 9 -6.37 -2.31 13.84
CA TYR A 9 -6.97 -2.91 12.63
C TYR A 9 -7.80 -1.92 11.82
N ALA A 10 -8.31 -0.86 12.46
CA ALA A 10 -9.03 0.21 11.77
C ALA A 10 -8.13 1.02 10.82
N HIS A 11 -6.81 1.00 11.04
CA HIS A 11 -5.85 1.71 10.20
C HIS A 11 -5.26 0.84 9.08
N ILE A 12 -5.43 -0.49 9.13
CA ILE A 12 -5.06 -1.36 8.02
C ILE A 12 -6.02 -1.09 6.85
N PRO A 13 -5.51 -0.68 5.66
CA PRO A 13 -6.37 -0.34 4.53
C PRO A 13 -7.37 -1.43 4.16
N ASN A 14 -8.59 -1.00 3.86
CA ASN A 14 -9.61 -1.84 3.27
C ASN A 14 -9.43 -1.87 1.75
N MET A 15 -9.14 -3.04 1.18
CA MET A 15 -8.91 -3.19 -0.26
C MET A 15 -10.15 -2.91 -1.12
N ALA A 16 -11.35 -2.84 -0.54
CA ALA A 16 -12.54 -2.36 -1.25
C ALA A 16 -12.43 -0.88 -1.68
N HIS A 17 -11.56 -0.10 -1.03
CA HIS A 17 -11.28 1.29 -1.37
C HIS A 17 -10.12 1.44 -2.37
N TYR A 18 -9.71 0.34 -3.00
CA TYR A 18 -8.64 0.32 -3.99
C TYR A 18 -9.13 -0.29 -5.30
N THR A 19 -8.62 0.24 -6.40
CA THR A 19 -8.73 -0.33 -7.73
C THR A 19 -7.41 -1.02 -8.06
N ILE A 20 -7.48 -2.28 -8.47
CA ILE A 20 -6.30 -3.03 -8.91
C ILE A 20 -6.11 -2.81 -10.41
N GLN A 21 -4.91 -2.42 -10.82
CA GLN A 21 -4.53 -2.24 -12.21
C GLN A 21 -3.33 -3.12 -12.56
N GLU A 22 -3.34 -3.64 -13.78
CA GLU A 22 -2.26 -4.41 -14.36
C GLU A 22 -1.42 -3.52 -15.26
N TYR A 23 -0.09 -3.65 -15.14
CA TYR A 23 0.86 -2.94 -15.98
C TYR A 23 1.93 -3.89 -16.47
N HIS A 24 2.33 -3.74 -17.73
CA HIS A 24 3.44 -4.47 -18.32
C HIS A 24 4.65 -3.54 -18.46
N HIS A 25 5.86 -4.13 -18.52
CA HIS A 25 7.11 -3.41 -18.78
C HIS A 25 7.51 -2.37 -17.72
N VAL A 26 7.05 -2.53 -16.47
CA VAL A 26 7.57 -1.77 -15.33
C VAL A 26 8.84 -2.47 -14.85
N ASP A 27 10.00 -1.85 -15.06
CA ASP A 27 11.31 -2.46 -14.75
C ASP A 27 12.21 -1.57 -13.86
N ASP A 28 11.77 -0.36 -13.53
CA ASP A 28 12.43 0.50 -12.54
C ASP A 28 11.62 0.53 -11.24
N PHE A 29 12.23 -0.01 -10.19
CA PHE A 29 11.59 -0.22 -8.90
C PHE A 29 12.24 0.62 -7.79
N ARG A 30 13.08 1.60 -8.14
CA ARG A 30 13.84 2.39 -7.15
C ARG A 30 12.95 3.23 -6.23
N CYS A 31 11.70 3.48 -6.61
CA CYS A 31 10.71 4.17 -5.79
C CYS A 31 9.94 3.26 -4.82
N LEU A 32 10.15 1.94 -4.88
CA LEU A 32 9.49 0.99 -3.98
C LEU A 32 10.15 0.99 -2.61
N ARG A 33 9.30 0.95 -1.57
CA ARG A 33 9.69 0.78 -0.18
C ARG A 33 9.10 -0.54 0.34
N PRO A 34 9.76 -1.21 1.29
CA PRO A 34 9.23 -2.41 1.92
C PRO A 34 7.86 -2.16 2.55
N LEU A 35 6.98 -3.16 2.50
CA LEU A 35 5.64 -3.09 3.09
C LEU A 35 5.67 -2.77 4.61
N SER A 36 6.74 -3.15 5.31
CA SER A 36 6.95 -2.85 6.72
C SER A 36 7.00 -1.35 7.01
N GLU A 37 7.48 -0.52 6.07
CA GLU A 37 7.52 0.93 6.27
C GLU A 37 6.13 1.56 6.36
N PHE A 38 5.13 0.99 5.67
CA PHE A 38 3.74 1.45 5.78
C PHE A 38 3.16 1.15 7.16
N VAL A 39 3.49 0.00 7.73
CA VAL A 39 3.07 -0.35 9.09
C VAL A 39 3.76 0.54 10.12
N SER A 40 5.04 0.84 9.93
CA SER A 40 5.76 1.81 10.79
C SER A 40 5.13 3.20 10.76
N ASP A 41 4.67 3.67 9.59
CA ASP A 41 3.99 4.96 9.45
C ASP A 41 2.65 5.01 10.20
N ILE A 42 1.82 3.97 10.06
CA ILE A 42 0.59 3.80 10.87
C ILE A 42 0.91 3.75 12.37
N SER A 43 1.99 3.06 12.72
CA SER A 43 2.40 2.79 14.09
C SER A 43 2.92 4.04 14.82
N GLY A 44 3.49 5.01 14.10
CA GLY A 44 3.87 6.32 14.64
C GLY A 44 2.68 7.11 15.21
N VAL A 45 1.45 6.76 14.83
CA VAL A 45 0.21 7.36 15.32
C VAL A 45 -0.30 6.67 16.61
N LEU A 46 0.20 5.49 16.96
CA LEU A 46 -0.38 4.61 17.99
C LEU A 46 0.53 4.32 19.20
N ASP A 47 1.56 5.15 19.46
CA ASP A 47 2.62 4.90 20.46
C ASP A 47 3.31 3.55 20.22
N SER A 48 4.34 3.55 19.36
CA SER A 48 5.24 2.44 18.99
C SER A 48 4.76 1.03 19.45
N PRO A 49 3.93 0.35 18.65
CA PRO A 49 3.39 -0.96 19.01
C PRO A 49 4.53 -1.96 19.19
N ASP A 50 4.31 -2.93 20.07
CA ASP A 50 5.21 -4.05 20.28
C ASP A 50 5.60 -4.69 18.92
N ALA A 51 6.84 -5.15 18.79
CA ALA A 51 7.35 -5.76 17.56
C ALA A 51 6.46 -6.91 17.08
N GLU A 52 5.86 -7.67 18.00
CA GLU A 52 4.91 -8.74 17.68
C GLU A 52 3.63 -8.20 17.01
N ILE A 53 3.12 -7.05 17.45
CA ILE A 53 1.94 -6.40 16.85
C ILE A 53 2.26 -5.89 15.45
N ALA A 54 3.45 -5.30 15.25
CA ALA A 54 3.90 -4.85 13.94
C ALA A 54 4.03 -6.01 12.94
N GLU A 55 4.54 -7.17 13.36
CA GLU A 55 4.60 -8.36 12.50
C GLU A 55 3.21 -8.88 12.12
N LEU A 56 2.29 -8.97 13.08
CA LEU A 56 0.90 -9.36 12.83
C LEU A 56 0.20 -8.39 11.86
N ALA A 57 0.50 -7.10 11.96
CA ALA A 57 0.00 -6.07 11.08
C ALA A 57 0.49 -6.23 9.64
N ILE A 58 1.80 -6.45 9.48
CA ILE A 58 2.43 -6.68 8.18
C ILE A 58 1.82 -7.94 7.54
N ALA A 59 1.65 -9.00 8.33
CA ALA A 59 1.05 -10.25 7.86
C ALA A 59 -0.41 -10.06 7.40
N GLU A 60 -1.24 -9.36 8.17
CA GLU A 60 -2.63 -9.09 7.80
C GLU A 60 -2.73 -8.16 6.59
N LEU A 61 -1.93 -7.09 6.53
CA LEU A 61 -1.88 -6.20 5.38
C LEU A 61 -1.48 -6.95 4.11
N ARG A 62 -0.40 -7.75 4.20
CA ARG A 62 0.06 -8.59 3.09
C ARG A 62 -1.04 -9.54 2.65
N LYS A 63 -1.76 -10.18 3.58
CA LYS A 63 -2.88 -11.09 3.28
C LYS A 63 -4.00 -10.38 2.51
N ARG A 64 -4.41 -9.19 2.93
CA ARG A 64 -5.48 -8.41 2.26
C ARG A 64 -5.08 -8.00 0.84
N ILE A 65 -3.89 -7.42 0.68
CA ILE A 65 -3.38 -7.01 -0.63
C ILE A 65 -3.22 -8.24 -1.54
N SER A 66 -2.69 -9.34 -1.00
CA SER A 66 -2.50 -10.59 -1.75
C SER A 66 -3.82 -11.14 -2.27
N ALA A 67 -4.87 -11.13 -1.46
CA ALA A 67 -6.19 -11.57 -1.88
C ALA A 67 -6.76 -10.67 -3.01
N ALA A 68 -6.56 -9.36 -2.91
CA ALA A 68 -6.99 -8.41 -3.94
C ALA A 68 -6.22 -8.61 -5.27
N PHE A 69 -4.90 -8.76 -5.20
CA PHE A 69 -4.06 -9.03 -6.38
C PHE A 69 -4.36 -10.38 -7.02
N ARG A 70 -4.55 -11.44 -6.22
CA ARG A 70 -4.95 -12.76 -6.75
C ARG A 70 -6.29 -12.72 -7.48
N LYS A 71 -7.25 -11.94 -6.96
CA LYS A 71 -8.53 -11.71 -7.64
C LYS A 71 -8.36 -11.01 -8.99
N ALA A 72 -7.31 -10.20 -9.14
CA ALA A 72 -6.93 -9.55 -10.40
C ALA A 72 -6.05 -10.43 -11.30
N GLY A 73 -5.67 -11.65 -10.90
CA GLY A 73 -4.89 -12.56 -11.75
C GLY A 73 -3.44 -12.79 -11.29
N TRP A 74 -2.98 -12.14 -10.22
CA TRP A 74 -1.64 -12.38 -9.68
C TRP A 74 -1.49 -13.82 -9.17
N GLU A 75 -0.40 -14.47 -9.54
CA GLU A 75 -0.14 -15.88 -9.21
C GLU A 75 0.38 -16.10 -7.77
N GLY A 76 0.69 -15.02 -7.05
CA GLY A 76 1.14 -15.09 -5.67
C GLY A 76 2.66 -15.14 -5.46
N ASP A 77 3.43 -14.69 -6.45
CA ASP A 77 4.89 -14.59 -6.38
C ASP A 77 5.41 -13.13 -6.31
N GLY A 78 6.67 -12.95 -5.94
CA GLY A 78 7.28 -11.62 -5.82
C GLY A 78 6.91 -10.89 -4.53
N ASP A 79 7.61 -9.78 -4.31
CA ASP A 79 7.47 -8.99 -3.07
C ASP A 79 6.46 -7.86 -3.25
N ILE A 80 5.43 -7.87 -2.40
CA ILE A 80 4.52 -6.73 -2.24
C ILE A 80 5.28 -5.61 -1.54
N ASN A 81 5.35 -4.47 -2.22
CA ASN A 81 5.98 -3.25 -1.76
C ASN A 81 4.98 -2.08 -1.78
N VAL A 82 5.40 -0.92 -1.29
CA VAL A 82 4.61 0.31 -1.25
C VAL A 82 5.35 1.46 -1.93
N VAL A 83 4.60 2.28 -2.65
CA VAL A 83 5.01 3.61 -3.09
C VAL A 83 4.26 4.63 -2.25
N PHE A 84 5.00 5.52 -1.59
CA PHE A 84 4.44 6.65 -0.88
C PHE A 84 4.40 7.86 -1.81
N VAL A 85 3.21 8.25 -2.23
CA VAL A 85 3.01 9.44 -3.04
C VAL A 85 2.84 10.64 -2.12
N PRO A 86 3.71 11.66 -2.18
CA PRO A 86 3.56 12.87 -1.38
C PRO A 86 2.21 13.56 -1.61
N PRO A 87 1.62 14.18 -0.58
CA PRO A 87 0.29 14.79 -0.65
C PRO A 87 0.17 15.87 -1.74
N PHE A 88 1.24 16.64 -1.99
CA PHE A 88 1.23 17.68 -3.02
C PHE A 88 1.13 17.15 -4.47
N LEU A 89 1.30 15.83 -4.68
CA LEU A 89 1.09 15.19 -5.99
C LEU A 89 -0.32 14.59 -6.11
N CYS A 90 -1.15 14.68 -5.08
CA CYS A 90 -2.49 14.07 -5.04
C CYS A 90 -3.55 15.10 -4.66
N ASP A 91 -4.64 15.15 -5.42
CA ASP A 91 -5.82 15.96 -5.07
C ASP A 91 -6.69 15.24 -4.04
N THR A 92 -6.16 15.03 -2.83
CA THR A 92 -6.84 14.29 -1.75
C THR A 92 -7.20 15.15 -0.56
N GLY A 93 -6.66 16.38 -0.47
CA GLY A 93 -6.86 17.29 0.66
C GLY A 93 -6.19 16.86 1.97
N TYR A 94 -5.36 15.80 1.95
CA TYR A 94 -4.64 15.30 3.12
C TYR A 94 -3.22 15.84 3.21
N THR A 95 -2.66 15.84 4.42
CA THR A 95 -1.26 16.23 4.71
C THR A 95 -0.30 15.05 4.71
N SER A 96 -0.79 13.82 4.57
CA SER A 96 -0.01 12.58 4.60
C SER A 96 0.22 12.01 3.20
N CYS A 97 1.23 11.15 3.06
CA CYS A 97 1.44 10.41 1.83
C CYS A 97 0.25 9.50 1.51
N THR A 98 -0.03 9.33 0.23
CA THR A 98 -0.96 8.32 -0.29
C THR A 98 -0.18 7.04 -0.58
N ALA A 99 -0.58 5.92 0.03
CA ALA A 99 0.06 4.64 -0.18
C ALA A 99 -0.53 3.90 -1.39
N ILE A 100 0.34 3.51 -2.30
CA ILE A 100 0.04 2.66 -3.46
C ILE A 100 0.79 1.34 -3.28
N PHE A 101 0.09 0.22 -3.34
CA PHE A 101 0.74 -1.09 -3.21
C PHE A 101 1.10 -1.63 -4.59
N HIS A 102 2.26 -2.28 -4.69
CA HIS A 102 2.78 -2.82 -5.94
C HIS A 102 3.37 -4.20 -5.71
N VAL A 103 3.17 -5.10 -6.67
CA VAL A 103 3.94 -6.34 -6.79
C VAL A 103 4.34 -6.53 -8.25
N LYS A 104 5.56 -7.00 -8.48
CA LYS A 104 6.02 -7.48 -9.79
C LYS A 104 5.97 -9.00 -9.80
N GLN A 105 5.19 -9.56 -10.72
CA GLN A 105 5.15 -11.00 -10.95
C GLN A 105 6.44 -11.46 -11.60
N SER A 106 6.99 -12.58 -11.13
CA SER A 106 8.33 -13.05 -11.50
C SER A 106 8.39 -13.62 -12.91
N ASN A 107 7.30 -14.22 -13.39
CA ASN A 107 7.31 -15.09 -14.56
C ASN A 107 7.04 -14.40 -15.91
N ASN A 108 6.43 -13.21 -15.95
CA ASN A 108 5.90 -12.63 -17.20
C ASN A 108 6.01 -11.11 -17.30
N GLY A 109 6.73 -10.47 -16.37
CA GLY A 109 6.93 -9.02 -16.42
C GLY A 109 5.70 -8.18 -16.06
N THR A 110 4.61 -8.79 -15.59
CA THR A 110 3.38 -8.08 -15.19
C THR A 110 3.51 -7.55 -13.77
N SER A 111 3.08 -6.31 -13.57
CA SER A 111 2.95 -5.68 -12.27
C SER A 111 1.49 -5.48 -11.93
N TYR A 112 1.13 -5.74 -10.67
CA TYR A 112 -0.18 -5.43 -10.12
C TYR A 112 -0.04 -4.25 -9.16
N ILE A 113 -0.90 -3.25 -9.33
CA ILE A 113 -0.86 -2.00 -8.58
C ILE A 113 -2.22 -1.77 -7.94
N ALA A 114 -2.25 -1.57 -6.63
CA ALA A 114 -3.45 -1.15 -5.91
C ALA A 114 -3.43 0.36 -5.73
N LEU A 115 -4.30 1.05 -6.46
CA LEU A 115 -4.50 2.51 -6.39
C LEU A 115 -5.73 2.83 -5.54
N PRO A 116 -5.65 3.75 -4.56
CA PRO A 116 -6.84 4.21 -3.84
C PRO A 116 -7.91 4.75 -4.80
N ASN A 117 -9.17 4.42 -4.54
CA ASN A 117 -10.29 4.85 -5.36
C ASN A 117 -10.39 6.39 -5.35
N GLY A 118 -10.51 6.98 -6.54
CA GLY A 118 -10.63 8.42 -6.70
C GLY A 118 -9.32 9.19 -6.62
N VAL A 119 -8.16 8.52 -6.42
CA VAL A 119 -6.86 9.21 -6.46
C VAL A 119 -6.65 9.86 -7.83
N ARG A 120 -6.25 11.13 -7.83
CA ARG A 120 -5.87 11.87 -9.03
C ARG A 120 -4.52 12.52 -8.80
N PHE A 121 -3.58 12.23 -9.70
CA PHE A 121 -2.30 12.90 -9.69
C PHE A 121 -2.42 14.29 -10.29
N ILE A 122 -1.85 15.27 -9.62
CA ILE A 122 -1.84 16.66 -10.05
C ILE A 122 -0.41 17.13 -10.27
N THR A 123 -0.26 18.10 -11.18
CA THR A 123 0.97 18.87 -11.28
C THR A 123 0.86 20.05 -10.31
N PRO A 124 1.73 20.14 -9.27
CA PRO A 124 1.72 21.27 -8.37
C PRO A 124 1.90 22.56 -9.16
N GLN A 125 1.00 23.53 -8.94
CA GLN A 125 1.17 24.87 -9.48
C GLN A 125 1.99 25.68 -8.47
N LYS A 126 2.90 26.52 -8.97
CA LYS A 126 3.62 27.46 -8.12
C LYS A 126 2.61 28.55 -7.70
N GLU A 127 2.38 28.71 -6.40
CA GLU A 127 1.67 29.88 -5.91
C GLU A 127 2.55 31.12 -6.17
N ASN A 128 1.96 32.13 -6.83
CA ASN A 128 2.62 33.39 -7.16
C ASN A 128 2.73 34.29 -5.92
#